data_AF-A0A8J1ZJ50-F1
#
_entry.id   AF-A0A8J1ZJ50-F1
#
_cell.length_a   1.000
_cell.length_b   1.000
_cell.length_c   1.000
_cell.angle_alpha   90.00
_cell.angle_beta   90.00
_cell.angle_gamma   90.00
#
_symmetry.space_group_name_H-M   'P 1'
#
loop_
_entity.id
_entity.type
_entity.pdbx_description
1 polymer ?
#
loop_
_entity_poly.entity_id
_entity_poly.type
_entity_poly.pdbx_seq_one_letter_code
_entity_poly.pdbx_strand_id
1 'polypeptide(L)'
;MTFLQFERATGSHCGKLSFSQDVNEHDDAPTIKQRQVLADHTKDGKSLTEERRERSRSPRRQEQIVKAAADDNAHLQAAPATVQLAADRPPRPAASFPQSQSSRCLTYTLEAQDGRARAATLLLPHGPVRTPVFMPVGTQGTIKGLLSQEVADLGPQIILGNTYHLANRPTCARLDKCNGLHNFMQWDRNILTDSGGFQMVSLLKLAKITEEGVEFEDPKNPGSMMLLTPEESIRSQNSIGSDIMMQLDDVVSSCEPDKARVEEATHRTTRWLDRCIKAHANPDRQNLFAIVQGGLHADLRKISLADLKARGDSCPGYAIGGLSGGESKHEFWRVVAQCTDEEADGLPRLKPRYCMGVGYMLDIVVSVALGVDMFDCVYPCRTARFGTALTWKGQLRLAKCSDAAKPENNLPIEEDCDCYTCKTYSRSFLASIVAKNEKANPAGATLLTIHNIRFMMRLMTSMREAILESRFKAWVVDFLQNLYPATNKCKKSGGKTIIPPTWVKEALIQGAKITELEKAFDWENGIPSTEDMPKQ
;
A
#
# COMPACT_ATOMS: atom_id res chain seq x y z
N MET A 1 0.98 -30.50 2.86
CA MET A 1 1.74 -31.13 3.96
C MET A 1 2.91 -30.23 4.30
N THR A 2 2.90 -29.66 5.53
CA THR A 2 4.01 -29.55 6.50
C THR A 2 5.45 -29.66 5.93
N PHE A 3 6.50 -28.89 6.27
CA PHE A 3 6.81 -27.80 7.23
C PHE A 3 8.34 -27.55 7.06
N LEU A 4 8.87 -26.34 7.36
CA LEU A 4 9.99 -26.10 8.30
C LEU A 4 10.68 -24.73 8.11
N GLN A 5 10.66 -23.97 9.21
CA GLN A 5 11.52 -22.83 9.53
C GLN A 5 12.95 -23.28 9.83
N PHE A 6 13.94 -22.38 9.70
CA PHE A 6 14.90 -22.14 10.79
C PHE A 6 15.53 -20.74 10.72
N GLU A 7 15.65 -20.16 11.91
CA GLU A 7 16.24 -18.87 12.28
C GLU A 7 17.77 -18.84 12.07
N ARG A 8 18.35 -17.65 11.81
CA ARG A 8 19.72 -17.34 12.23
C ARG A 8 19.81 -15.97 12.88
N ALA A 9 20.31 -16.02 14.12
CA ALA A 9 20.66 -14.91 14.97
C ALA A 9 21.91 -14.17 14.45
N THR A 10 21.90 -12.86 14.65
CA THR A 10 23.02 -11.94 14.47
C THR A 10 24.02 -12.10 15.61
N GLY A 11 25.27 -12.42 15.27
CA GLY A 11 26.41 -12.39 16.16
C GLY A 11 27.66 -11.99 15.38
N SER A 12 28.12 -10.76 15.60
CA SER A 12 29.39 -10.19 15.15
C SER A 12 30.59 -11.03 15.62
N HIS A 13 31.63 -11.19 14.79
CA HIS A 13 33.04 -11.06 15.17
C HIS A 13 33.93 -10.91 13.92
N CYS A 14 34.84 -9.95 13.99
CA CYS A 14 35.91 -9.66 13.04
C CYS A 14 37.12 -10.55 13.33
N GLY A 15 37.81 -11.04 12.29
CA GLY A 15 39.07 -11.77 12.48
C GLY A 15 39.62 -12.32 11.16
N LYS A 16 40.60 -11.62 10.60
CA LYS A 16 41.47 -12.09 9.50
C LYS A 16 42.14 -13.40 9.89
N LEU A 17 42.35 -14.31 8.92
CA LEU A 17 43.60 -15.04 8.68
C LEU A 17 43.51 -15.84 7.38
N SER A 18 44.55 -15.67 6.58
CA SER A 18 44.93 -16.40 5.36
C SER A 18 45.20 -17.89 5.64
N PHE A 19 44.91 -18.78 4.68
CA PHE A 19 45.90 -19.66 4.02
C PHE A 19 45.24 -20.48 2.90
N SER A 20 46.08 -20.87 1.96
CA SER A 20 45.88 -21.41 0.61
C SER A 20 45.80 -22.95 0.53
N GLN A 21 45.44 -23.45 -0.67
CA GLN A 21 45.65 -24.81 -1.22
C GLN A 21 44.75 -25.92 -0.65
N ASP A 22 44.34 -26.98 -1.34
CA ASP A 22 44.37 -27.41 -2.74
C ASP A 22 43.45 -28.67 -2.81
N VAL A 23 42.70 -28.83 -3.90
CA VAL A 23 42.57 -30.05 -4.74
C VAL A 23 41.81 -31.32 -4.25
N ASN A 24 40.86 -31.76 -5.12
CA ASN A 24 40.36 -33.13 -5.46
C ASN A 24 39.65 -34.00 -4.38
N GLU A 25 38.75 -34.95 -4.66
CA GLU A 25 38.06 -35.54 -5.83
C GLU A 25 36.98 -36.52 -5.28
N HIS A 26 35.96 -36.85 -6.10
CA HIS A 26 35.25 -38.15 -6.24
C HIS A 26 34.77 -38.93 -5.00
N ASP A 27 33.46 -39.11 -4.80
CA ASP A 27 32.50 -40.09 -5.38
C ASP A 27 32.19 -41.25 -4.41
N ASP A 28 31.01 -41.83 -4.63
CA ASP A 28 30.51 -43.13 -4.15
C ASP A 28 29.81 -43.26 -2.79
N ALA A 29 28.47 -43.38 -2.88
CA ALA A 29 27.66 -44.25 -2.01
C ALA A 29 27.92 -45.74 -2.36
N PRO A 30 27.66 -46.75 -1.50
CA PRO A 30 26.26 -47.20 -1.28
C PRO A 30 25.94 -48.00 0.03
N THR A 31 24.63 -48.29 0.20
CA THR A 31 23.98 -49.50 0.78
C THR A 31 23.89 -49.79 2.30
N ILE A 32 22.64 -49.66 2.81
CA ILE A 32 21.75 -50.63 3.52
C ILE A 32 22.39 -51.78 4.34
N LYS A 33 22.00 -51.86 5.64
CA LYS A 33 21.65 -53.13 6.33
C LYS A 33 20.78 -52.92 7.58
N GLN A 34 19.70 -53.69 7.67
CA GLN A 34 18.79 -53.88 8.81
C GLN A 34 19.41 -54.76 9.92
N ARG A 35 18.99 -54.57 11.17
CA ARG A 35 18.77 -55.57 12.25
C ARG A 35 18.09 -54.87 13.45
N GLN A 36 16.82 -55.14 13.78
CA GLN A 36 16.27 -56.21 14.64
C GLN A 36 16.82 -56.23 16.09
N VAL A 37 15.95 -55.96 17.09
CA VAL A 37 15.40 -56.91 18.10
C VAL A 37 14.87 -56.13 19.31
N LEU A 38 13.62 -56.44 19.68
CA LEU A 38 12.92 -56.10 20.92
C LEU A 38 12.61 -57.43 21.63
N ALA A 39 12.85 -57.49 22.93
CA ALA A 39 12.38 -58.50 23.90
C ALA A 39 12.68 -57.91 25.29
N ASP A 40 11.98 -58.11 26.38
CA ASP A 40 10.65 -58.63 26.72
C ASP A 40 10.50 -58.28 28.21
N HIS A 41 9.30 -57.92 28.69
CA HIS A 41 8.77 -58.43 29.97
C HIS A 41 7.37 -57.87 30.26
N THR A 42 6.43 -58.81 30.26
CA THR A 42 5.04 -58.73 30.72
C THR A 42 4.93 -59.19 32.18
N LYS A 43 3.86 -58.72 32.86
CA LYS A 43 3.05 -59.29 33.98
C LYS A 43 2.58 -58.15 34.90
N ASP A 44 1.34 -58.02 35.36
CA ASP A 44 0.11 -58.83 35.30
C ASP A 44 -1.09 -57.87 35.46
N GLY A 45 -2.19 -58.17 34.79
CA GLY A 45 -3.47 -57.49 34.95
C GLY A 45 -4.39 -58.17 35.99
N LYS A 46 -5.41 -57.44 36.43
CA LYS A 46 -6.69 -58.00 36.87
C LYS A 46 -7.84 -57.34 36.13
N SER A 47 -8.74 -58.20 35.67
CA SER A 47 -9.87 -57.99 34.77
C SER A 47 -11.04 -57.28 35.44
N LEU A 48 -11.98 -56.81 34.60
CA LEU A 48 -13.41 -57.14 34.69
C LEU A 48 -14.09 -56.66 33.39
N THR A 49 -14.31 -57.59 32.47
CA THR A 49 -15.32 -57.51 31.41
C THR A 49 -16.15 -58.77 31.54
N GLU A 50 -17.41 -58.63 31.91
CA GLU A 50 -18.53 -59.48 31.50
C GLU A 50 -19.74 -59.14 32.36
N GLU A 51 -20.54 -58.16 31.90
CA GLU A 51 -21.98 -58.27 32.07
C GLU A 51 -22.70 -57.40 31.03
N ARG A 52 -23.44 -58.09 30.17
CA ARG A 52 -24.62 -57.64 29.42
C ARG A 52 -24.44 -56.70 28.22
N ARG A 53 -24.23 -57.36 27.07
CA ARG A 53 -25.18 -57.23 25.94
C ARG A 53 -26.58 -57.69 26.40
N GLU A 54 -27.61 -57.07 25.84
CA GLU A 54 -29.05 -57.25 26.11
C GLU A 54 -29.63 -56.44 27.28
N ARG A 55 -30.14 -55.24 26.95
CA ARG A 55 -31.54 -54.88 27.16
C ARG A 55 -31.90 -53.63 26.36
N SER A 56 -32.72 -53.87 25.34
CA SER A 56 -33.47 -52.85 24.63
C SER A 56 -34.64 -52.34 25.49
N ARG A 57 -35.10 -51.13 25.14
CA ARG A 57 -36.41 -50.49 25.43
C ARG A 57 -36.53 -49.60 26.68
N SER A 58 -36.53 -48.30 26.40
CA SER A 58 -37.53 -47.35 26.94
C SER A 58 -37.59 -46.11 26.01
N PRO A 59 -38.59 -45.98 25.13
CA PRO A 59 -38.77 -44.83 24.24
C PRO A 59 -39.58 -43.74 24.93
N ARG A 60 -39.04 -43.13 26.00
CA ARG A 60 -39.72 -42.02 26.71
C ARG A 60 -38.85 -40.82 27.09
N ARG A 61 -37.55 -40.84 26.77
CA ARG A 61 -36.64 -39.73 27.11
C ARG A 61 -36.16 -38.89 25.92
N GLN A 62 -36.39 -39.36 24.69
CA GLN A 62 -36.10 -38.57 23.48
C GLN A 62 -37.28 -37.67 23.04
N GLU A 63 -38.50 -37.94 23.50
CA GLU A 63 -39.69 -37.14 23.16
C GLU A 63 -39.88 -35.88 24.03
N GLN A 64 -39.18 -35.76 25.17
CA GLN A 64 -39.29 -34.57 26.03
C GLN A 64 -38.31 -33.44 25.65
N ILE A 65 -37.27 -33.73 24.85
CA ILE A 65 -36.31 -32.69 24.40
C ILE A 65 -36.75 -32.10 23.04
N VAL A 66 -37.53 -32.84 22.25
CA VAL A 66 -38.08 -32.33 20.98
C VAL A 66 -39.38 -31.54 21.18
N LYS A 67 -40.06 -31.69 22.32
CA LYS A 67 -41.29 -30.92 22.63
C LYS A 67 -41.03 -29.52 23.20
N ALA A 68 -39.89 -29.28 23.87
CA ALA A 68 -39.55 -27.95 24.40
C ALA A 68 -39.02 -26.97 23.33
N ALA A 69 -38.68 -27.44 22.13
CA ALA A 69 -38.23 -26.60 21.02
C ALA A 69 -39.35 -26.32 19.98
N ALA A 70 -40.55 -26.86 20.19
CA ALA A 70 -41.70 -26.71 19.28
C ALA A 70 -42.77 -25.74 19.80
N ASP A 71 -42.74 -25.36 21.09
CA ASP A 71 -43.78 -24.51 21.71
C ASP A 71 -43.45 -22.99 21.71
N ASP A 72 -42.23 -22.58 21.33
CA ASP A 72 -41.88 -21.15 21.19
C ASP A 72 -42.19 -20.55 19.80
N ASN A 73 -42.78 -21.34 18.89
CA ASN A 73 -43.05 -20.90 17.52
C ASN A 73 -44.56 -20.74 17.21
N ALA A 74 -45.39 -20.57 18.24
CA ALA A 74 -46.84 -20.48 18.13
C ALA A 74 -47.42 -19.16 18.69
N HIS A 75 -46.74 -18.03 18.53
CA HIS A 75 -47.36 -16.70 18.63
C HIS A 75 -46.69 -15.72 17.68
N LEU A 76 -47.10 -15.74 16.41
CA LEU A 76 -46.99 -14.64 15.43
C LEU A 76 -47.74 -15.05 14.14
N GLN A 77 -49.06 -15.17 14.23
CA GLN A 77 -49.93 -15.09 13.05
C GLN A 77 -50.56 -13.69 13.02
N ALA A 78 -49.87 -12.77 12.33
CA ALA A 78 -50.48 -11.58 11.75
C ALA A 78 -49.91 -11.42 10.33
N ALA A 79 -50.80 -11.05 9.40
CA ALA A 79 -50.70 -11.07 7.94
C ALA A 79 -49.32 -10.75 7.29
N PRO A 80 -49.03 -11.32 6.10
CA PRO A 80 -47.79 -11.02 5.40
C PRO A 80 -47.88 -9.60 4.83
N ALA A 81 -47.11 -8.66 5.39
CA ALA A 81 -46.72 -7.46 4.68
C ALA A 81 -45.76 -7.90 3.56
N THR A 82 -46.21 -7.80 2.32
CA THR A 82 -45.40 -8.01 1.13
C THR A 82 -44.16 -7.12 1.20
N VAL A 83 -42.99 -7.70 1.46
CA VAL A 83 -41.71 -6.99 1.24
C VAL A 83 -41.53 -6.92 -0.27
N GLN A 84 -42.01 -5.82 -0.86
CA GLN A 84 -41.59 -5.43 -2.20
C GLN A 84 -40.07 -5.24 -2.16
N LEU A 85 -39.36 -6.17 -2.81
CA LEU A 85 -37.97 -5.95 -3.22
C LEU A 85 -37.92 -4.60 -3.92
N ALA A 86 -37.09 -3.69 -3.40
CA ALA A 86 -36.89 -2.36 -3.94
C ALA A 86 -36.31 -2.44 -5.35
N ALA A 87 -37.18 -2.58 -6.35
CA ALA A 87 -36.87 -2.51 -7.76
C ALA A 87 -36.98 -1.06 -8.30
N ASP A 88 -37.48 -0.12 -7.50
CA ASP A 88 -37.71 1.28 -7.91
C ASP A 88 -36.88 2.28 -7.10
N ARG A 89 -35.56 2.08 -7.03
CA ARG A 89 -34.69 3.24 -6.77
C ARG A 89 -34.51 3.97 -8.11
N PRO A 90 -34.96 5.23 -8.24
CA PRO A 90 -34.65 6.00 -9.43
C PRO A 90 -33.11 6.08 -9.55
N PRO A 91 -32.56 6.05 -10.78
CA PRO A 91 -31.14 6.34 -10.96
C PRO A 91 -30.85 7.67 -10.26
N ARG A 92 -29.87 7.68 -9.36
CA ARG A 92 -29.42 8.93 -8.72
C ARG A 92 -29.05 9.88 -9.87
N PRO A 93 -29.53 11.13 -9.87
CA PRO A 93 -29.12 12.08 -10.89
C PRO A 93 -27.60 12.13 -10.88
N ALA A 94 -26.99 11.87 -12.04
CA ALA A 94 -25.57 12.12 -12.23
C ALA A 94 -25.31 13.55 -11.74
N ALA A 95 -24.33 13.72 -10.85
CA ALA A 95 -23.98 15.05 -10.37
C ALA A 95 -23.59 15.89 -11.60
N SER A 96 -24.49 16.78 -12.03
CA SER A 96 -24.25 17.68 -13.14
C SER A 96 -23.37 18.81 -12.64
N PHE A 97 -22.06 18.60 -12.67
CA PHE A 97 -21.12 19.68 -12.46
C PHE A 97 -21.11 20.59 -13.70
N PRO A 98 -21.01 21.92 -13.52
CA PRO A 98 -20.93 22.84 -14.65
C PRO A 98 -19.73 22.48 -15.52
N GLN A 99 -19.98 22.16 -16.79
CA GLN A 99 -18.94 21.94 -17.77
C GLN A 99 -18.19 23.25 -17.97
N SER A 100 -17.00 23.34 -17.38
CA SER A 100 -16.02 24.35 -17.72
C SER A 100 -15.63 24.18 -19.19
N GLN A 101 -15.63 25.26 -19.97
CA GLN A 101 -15.13 25.31 -21.36
C GLN A 101 -13.59 25.14 -21.45
N SER A 102 -13.00 24.36 -20.53
CA SER A 102 -11.64 23.86 -20.66
C SER A 102 -11.67 22.63 -21.55
N SER A 103 -10.80 22.56 -22.55
CA SER A 103 -10.61 21.35 -23.37
C SER A 103 -10.04 20.15 -22.58
N ARG A 104 -9.72 20.33 -21.30
CA ARG A 104 -9.13 19.31 -20.42
C ARG A 104 -10.02 19.02 -19.21
N CYS A 105 -10.15 17.73 -18.91
CA CYS A 105 -10.90 17.25 -17.74
C CYS A 105 -10.16 17.38 -16.41
N LEU A 106 -8.84 17.62 -16.42
CA LEU A 106 -8.06 18.03 -15.24
C LEU A 106 -7.67 19.50 -15.32
N THR A 107 -7.94 20.24 -14.24
CA THR A 107 -7.35 21.55 -13.98
C THR A 107 -6.47 21.49 -12.73
N TYR A 108 -5.22 21.96 -12.83
CA TYR A 108 -4.28 22.08 -11.71
C TYR A 108 -4.21 23.54 -11.24
N THR A 109 -4.57 23.81 -9.99
CA THR A 109 -4.46 25.16 -9.39
C THR A 109 -3.45 25.13 -8.26
N LEU A 110 -2.29 25.76 -8.44
CA LEU A 110 -1.32 25.97 -7.36
C LEU A 110 -1.81 27.11 -6.46
N GLU A 111 -2.04 26.82 -5.17
CA GLU A 111 -2.56 27.82 -4.22
C GLU A 111 -1.43 28.42 -3.38
N ALA A 112 -0.48 27.60 -2.94
CA ALA A 112 0.70 28.05 -2.20
C ALA A 112 1.90 27.13 -2.44
N GLN A 113 3.08 27.68 -2.19
CA GLN A 113 4.35 26.98 -2.27
C GLN A 113 5.29 27.50 -1.18
N ASP A 114 5.87 26.59 -0.40
CA ASP A 114 6.90 26.88 0.61
C ASP A 114 8.14 26.03 0.30
N GLY A 115 9.19 26.69 -0.20
CA GLY A 115 10.32 26.00 -0.83
C GLY A 115 9.87 25.22 -2.06
N ARG A 116 10.10 23.90 -2.06
CA ARG A 116 9.62 23.00 -3.13
C ARG A 116 8.26 22.36 -2.81
N ALA A 117 7.80 22.43 -1.56
CA ALA A 117 6.52 21.86 -1.14
C ALA A 117 5.35 22.69 -1.71
N ARG A 118 4.32 22.03 -2.23
CA ARG A 118 3.22 22.65 -2.96
C ARG A 118 1.87 22.25 -2.35
N ALA A 119 1.00 23.24 -2.20
CA ALA A 119 -0.42 23.03 -1.92
C ALA A 119 -1.20 23.43 -3.18
N ALA A 120 -1.87 22.46 -3.80
CA ALA A 120 -2.63 22.68 -5.01
C ALA A 120 -3.98 21.96 -4.96
N THR A 121 -4.89 22.33 -5.85
CA THR A 121 -6.16 21.62 -6.05
C THR A 121 -6.23 21.09 -7.48
N LEU A 122 -6.44 19.78 -7.61
CA LEU A 122 -6.79 19.11 -8.86
C LEU A 122 -8.31 19.10 -8.99
N LEU A 123 -8.86 19.79 -9.97
CA LEU A 123 -10.26 19.63 -10.34
C LEU A 123 -10.36 18.49 -11.35
N LEU A 124 -10.99 17.40 -10.92
CA LEU A 124 -11.23 16.18 -11.70
C LEU A 124 -12.75 15.97 -11.90
N PRO A 125 -13.16 15.05 -12.80
CA PRO A 125 -14.57 14.83 -13.12
C PRO A 125 -15.45 14.50 -11.90
N HIS A 126 -14.94 13.76 -10.91
CA HIS A 126 -15.68 13.40 -9.69
C HIS A 126 -15.29 14.25 -8.48
N GLY A 127 -14.90 15.51 -8.72
CA GLY A 127 -14.72 16.54 -7.69
C GLY A 127 -13.26 16.92 -7.41
N PRO A 128 -13.03 17.86 -6.48
CA PRO A 128 -11.69 18.38 -6.21
C PRO A 128 -10.85 17.41 -5.37
N VAL A 129 -9.55 17.36 -5.66
CA VAL A 129 -8.52 16.68 -4.86
C VAL A 129 -7.48 17.70 -4.40
N ARG A 130 -7.32 17.85 -3.09
CA ARG A 130 -6.35 18.76 -2.47
C ARG A 130 -5.01 18.04 -2.29
N THR A 131 -3.92 18.67 -2.72
CA THR A 131 -2.56 18.14 -2.60
C THR A 131 -1.77 18.86 -1.47
N PRO A 132 -0.77 18.20 -0.84
CA PRO A 132 -0.37 16.80 -1.05
C PRO A 132 -1.47 15.80 -0.67
N VAL A 133 -1.56 14.68 -1.39
CA VAL A 133 -2.62 13.68 -1.21
C VAL A 133 -2.06 12.26 -1.13
N PHE A 134 -2.65 11.44 -0.26
CA PHE A 134 -2.42 10.01 -0.19
C PHE A 134 -3.64 9.26 -0.73
N MET A 135 -3.41 8.28 -1.60
CA MET A 135 -4.43 7.44 -2.23
C MET A 135 -4.42 6.06 -1.56
N PRO A 136 -5.43 5.73 -0.75
CA PRO A 136 -5.62 4.36 -0.30
C PRO A 136 -5.86 3.42 -1.48
N VAL A 137 -5.29 2.22 -1.43
CA VAL A 137 -5.30 1.27 -2.55
C VAL A 137 -6.44 0.25 -2.41
N GLY A 138 -7.34 0.27 -3.39
CA GLY A 138 -8.44 -0.67 -3.58
C GLY A 138 -8.11 -1.73 -4.65
N THR A 139 -7.55 -2.87 -4.23
CA THR A 139 -7.08 -3.93 -5.14
C THR A 139 -8.18 -4.51 -6.03
N GLN A 140 -9.41 -4.66 -5.55
CA GLN A 140 -10.53 -5.25 -6.32
C GLN A 140 -11.76 -4.33 -6.30
N GLY A 141 -11.54 -3.02 -6.43
CA GLY A 141 -12.62 -2.03 -6.28
C GLY A 141 -13.12 -1.92 -4.85
N THR A 142 -12.31 -2.31 -3.86
CA THR A 142 -12.60 -2.16 -2.43
C THR A 142 -11.30 -2.07 -1.66
N ILE A 143 -11.28 -1.21 -0.65
CA ILE A 143 -10.22 -1.20 0.35
C ILE A 143 -10.48 -2.36 1.31
N LYS A 144 -9.52 -3.27 1.42
CA LYS A 144 -9.69 -4.50 2.20
C LYS A 144 -10.17 -4.22 3.62
N GLY A 145 -11.40 -4.64 3.92
CA GLY A 145 -12.03 -4.51 5.23
C GLY A 145 -12.98 -3.33 5.38
N LEU A 146 -13.16 -2.47 4.36
CA LEU A 146 -14.02 -1.28 4.45
C LEU A 146 -15.01 -1.19 3.28
N LEU A 147 -16.21 -0.72 3.61
CA LEU A 147 -17.23 -0.29 2.66
C LEU A 147 -16.86 1.09 2.08
N SER A 148 -17.32 1.39 0.86
CA SER A 148 -17.02 2.65 0.18
C SER A 148 -17.46 3.88 1.00
N GLN A 149 -18.60 3.80 1.70
CA GLN A 149 -19.04 4.88 2.59
C GLN A 149 -18.10 5.08 3.78
N GLU A 150 -17.66 3.99 4.42
CA GLU A 150 -16.70 4.07 5.53
C GLU A 150 -15.40 4.71 5.08
N VAL A 151 -14.92 4.38 3.87
CA VAL A 151 -13.75 5.04 3.27
C VAL A 151 -14.00 6.53 3.04
N ALA A 152 -15.17 6.89 2.49
CA ALA A 152 -15.53 8.28 2.21
C ALA A 152 -15.54 9.15 3.47
N ASP A 153 -16.02 8.59 4.59
CA ASP A 153 -16.09 9.26 5.90
C ASP A 153 -14.70 9.54 6.50
N LEU A 154 -13.66 8.82 6.08
CA LEU A 154 -12.28 9.05 6.55
C LEU A 154 -11.62 10.27 5.90
N GLY A 155 -12.16 10.74 4.76
CA GLY A 155 -11.71 11.94 4.05
C GLY A 155 -10.92 11.77 2.73
N PRO A 156 -10.48 10.58 2.25
CA PRO A 156 -9.85 10.47 0.94
C PRO A 156 -10.73 11.04 -0.18
N GLN A 157 -10.16 11.95 -0.98
CA GLN A 157 -10.84 12.56 -2.15
C GLN A 157 -10.59 11.77 -3.44
N ILE A 158 -9.62 10.86 -3.39
CA ILE A 158 -9.22 9.98 -4.48
C ILE A 158 -8.68 8.67 -3.89
N ILE A 159 -8.95 7.56 -4.58
CA ILE A 159 -8.40 6.23 -4.26
C ILE A 159 -7.70 5.64 -5.48
N LEU A 160 -6.82 4.66 -5.26
CA LEU A 160 -6.19 3.91 -6.34
C LEU A 160 -6.92 2.58 -6.58
N GLY A 161 -7.38 2.34 -7.80
CA GLY A 161 -7.89 1.05 -8.27
C GLY A 161 -6.81 0.30 -9.06
N ASN A 162 -6.63 -0.99 -8.80
CA ASN A 162 -5.65 -1.78 -9.54
C ASN A 162 -6.25 -2.35 -10.85
N THR A 163 -5.73 -1.93 -12.01
CA THR A 163 -6.26 -2.31 -13.32
C THR A 163 -6.17 -3.81 -13.56
N TYR A 164 -5.03 -4.43 -13.21
CA TYR A 164 -4.84 -5.87 -13.42
C TYR A 164 -5.93 -6.71 -12.75
N HIS A 165 -6.24 -6.41 -11.50
CA HIS A 165 -7.27 -7.12 -10.76
C HIS A 165 -8.67 -6.78 -11.25
N LEU A 166 -8.96 -5.51 -11.55
CA LEU A 166 -10.27 -5.05 -12.01
C LEU A 166 -10.64 -5.62 -13.39
N ALA A 167 -9.69 -5.61 -14.33
CA ALA A 167 -9.83 -6.19 -15.67
C ALA A 167 -10.05 -7.71 -15.61
N ASN A 168 -9.54 -8.36 -14.55
CA ASN A 168 -9.72 -9.79 -14.32
C ASN A 168 -10.99 -10.16 -13.55
N ARG A 169 -11.39 -9.32 -12.59
CA ARG A 169 -12.57 -9.47 -11.73
C ARG A 169 -12.86 -8.09 -11.12
N PRO A 170 -13.93 -7.40 -11.54
CA PRO A 170 -15.15 -7.93 -12.17
C PRO A 170 -15.12 -8.17 -13.69
N THR A 171 -14.04 -7.79 -14.40
CA THR A 171 -13.90 -7.70 -15.86
C THR A 171 -14.44 -6.42 -16.49
N CYS A 172 -13.78 -5.96 -17.56
CA CYS A 172 -14.15 -4.77 -18.32
C CYS A 172 -15.59 -4.86 -18.85
N ALA A 173 -15.99 -6.00 -19.41
CA ALA A 173 -17.35 -6.21 -19.91
C ALA A 173 -18.44 -6.07 -18.82
N ARG A 174 -18.12 -6.38 -17.55
CA ARG A 174 -19.03 -6.13 -16.44
C ARG A 174 -19.03 -4.66 -16.05
N LEU A 175 -17.86 -4.01 -16.00
CA LEU A 175 -17.75 -2.59 -15.71
C LEU A 175 -18.46 -1.72 -16.75
N ASP A 176 -18.36 -2.06 -18.03
CA ASP A 176 -19.09 -1.37 -19.11
C ASP A 176 -20.60 -1.42 -18.88
N LYS A 177 -21.15 -2.57 -18.48
CA LYS A 177 -22.58 -2.73 -18.16
C LYS A 177 -23.00 -1.97 -16.89
N CYS A 178 -22.06 -1.66 -16.02
CA CYS A 178 -22.30 -0.91 -14.79
C CYS A 178 -21.97 0.58 -14.94
N ASN A 179 -21.64 1.06 -16.15
CA ASN A 179 -21.15 2.41 -16.40
C ASN A 179 -19.92 2.76 -15.52
N GLY A 180 -18.91 1.89 -15.56
CA GLY A 180 -17.63 2.11 -14.90
C GLY A 180 -17.57 1.67 -13.44
N LEU A 181 -16.39 1.81 -12.86
CA LEU A 181 -16.07 1.34 -11.52
C LEU A 181 -16.75 2.15 -10.43
N HIS A 182 -16.84 3.48 -10.55
CA HIS A 182 -17.52 4.35 -9.58
C HIS A 182 -18.91 3.84 -9.23
N ASN A 183 -19.73 3.55 -10.25
CA ASN A 183 -21.08 2.99 -10.08
C ASN A 183 -21.04 1.55 -9.55
N PHE A 184 -20.10 0.73 -10.02
CA PHE A 184 -19.99 -0.66 -9.58
C PHE A 184 -19.64 -0.78 -8.08
N MET A 185 -18.72 0.06 -7.59
CA MET A 185 -18.26 0.03 -6.20
C MET A 185 -18.97 1.04 -5.29
N GLN A 186 -19.90 1.84 -5.84
CA GLN A 186 -20.59 2.93 -5.13
C GLN A 186 -19.61 3.93 -4.51
N TRP A 187 -18.67 4.41 -5.31
CA TRP A 187 -17.71 5.45 -4.96
C TRP A 187 -17.95 6.67 -5.83
N ASP A 188 -18.31 7.80 -5.21
CA ASP A 188 -18.73 9.03 -5.87
C ASP A 188 -17.63 10.09 -5.97
N ARG A 189 -16.39 9.73 -5.61
CA ARG A 189 -15.21 10.60 -5.71
C ARG A 189 -14.23 10.05 -6.72
N ASN A 190 -13.06 10.67 -6.82
CA ASN A 190 -12.11 10.34 -7.88
C ASN A 190 -11.45 8.97 -7.71
N ILE A 191 -11.06 8.36 -8.83
CA ILE A 191 -10.28 7.13 -8.89
C ILE A 191 -9.07 7.35 -9.80
N LEU A 192 -7.90 6.96 -9.32
CA LEU A 192 -6.72 6.74 -10.15
C LEU A 192 -6.58 5.24 -10.44
N THR A 193 -6.26 4.85 -11.67
CA THR A 193 -5.90 3.46 -12.00
C THR A 193 -4.46 3.35 -12.41
N ASP A 194 -3.74 2.36 -11.88
CA ASP A 194 -2.44 1.97 -12.41
C ASP A 194 -2.58 1.25 -13.77
N SER A 195 -1.47 0.97 -14.45
CA SER A 195 -1.51 0.34 -15.78
C SER A 195 -1.72 -1.18 -15.74
N GLY A 196 -1.49 -1.81 -14.58
CA GLY A 196 -1.45 -3.25 -14.39
C GLY A 196 -0.11 -3.91 -14.71
N GLY A 197 0.85 -3.20 -15.30
CA GLY A 197 2.15 -3.75 -15.71
C GLY A 197 3.03 -4.17 -14.53
N PHE A 198 3.11 -3.35 -13.48
CA PHE A 198 3.93 -3.64 -12.29
C PHE A 198 3.55 -4.94 -11.59
N GLN A 199 2.24 -5.24 -11.47
CA GLN A 199 1.76 -6.45 -10.83
C GLN A 199 2.11 -7.69 -11.64
N MET A 200 2.13 -7.59 -12.98
CA MET A 200 2.52 -8.71 -13.83
C MET A 200 4.01 -9.05 -13.65
N VAL A 201 4.88 -8.04 -13.60
CA VAL A 201 6.33 -8.25 -13.44
C VAL A 201 6.69 -8.70 -12.02
N SER A 202 6.02 -8.18 -10.98
CA SER A 202 6.31 -8.51 -9.58
C SER A 202 5.70 -9.83 -9.11
N LEU A 203 4.55 -10.24 -9.67
CA LEU A 203 3.87 -11.48 -9.25
C LEU A 203 4.29 -12.70 -10.06
N LEU A 204 4.87 -12.53 -11.26
CA LEU A 204 5.11 -13.64 -12.19
C LEU A 204 6.58 -13.68 -12.59
N LYS A 205 7.30 -14.67 -12.03
CA LYS A 205 8.69 -15.01 -12.40
C LYS A 205 8.88 -15.34 -13.89
N LEU A 206 7.78 -15.41 -14.66
CA LEU A 206 7.71 -15.84 -16.05
C LEU A 206 7.31 -14.70 -17.00
N ALA A 207 7.33 -13.44 -16.56
CA ALA A 207 7.03 -12.32 -17.44
C ALA A 207 8.17 -12.07 -18.45
N LYS A 208 7.82 -11.94 -19.74
CA LYS A 208 8.72 -11.56 -20.82
C LYS A 208 8.26 -10.23 -21.41
N ILE A 209 9.16 -9.26 -21.45
CA ILE A 209 8.84 -7.90 -21.91
C ILE A 209 9.41 -7.72 -23.32
N THR A 210 8.55 -7.47 -24.28
CA THR A 210 8.89 -7.20 -25.69
C THR A 210 8.49 -5.77 -26.05
N GLU A 211 8.74 -5.33 -27.30
CA GLU A 211 8.21 -4.03 -27.75
C GLU A 211 6.68 -4.04 -27.86
N GLU A 212 6.07 -5.20 -28.10
CA GLU A 212 4.63 -5.35 -28.24
C GLU A 212 3.89 -5.11 -26.91
N GLY A 213 4.43 -5.66 -25.82
CA GLY A 213 3.86 -5.57 -24.47
C GLY A 213 4.55 -6.48 -23.47
N VAL A 214 3.84 -6.79 -22.40
CA VAL A 214 4.26 -7.75 -21.35
C VAL A 214 3.54 -9.07 -21.55
N GLU A 215 4.29 -10.12 -21.89
CA GLU A 215 3.81 -11.49 -21.94
C GLU A 215 3.97 -12.15 -20.58
N PHE A 216 2.95 -12.88 -20.11
CA PHE A 216 3.01 -13.56 -18.81
C PHE A 216 1.99 -14.71 -18.77
N GLU A 217 2.23 -15.69 -17.90
CA GLU A 217 1.32 -16.82 -17.71
C GLU A 217 0.05 -16.37 -16.97
N ASP A 218 -1.12 -16.80 -17.43
CA ASP A 218 -2.39 -16.54 -16.76
C ASP A 218 -2.44 -17.20 -15.38
N PRO A 219 -2.51 -16.44 -14.29
CA PRO A 219 -2.54 -17.03 -12.94
C PRO A 219 -3.81 -17.84 -12.66
N LYS A 220 -4.88 -17.67 -13.46
CA LYS A 220 -6.11 -18.46 -13.37
C LYS A 220 -6.02 -19.75 -14.18
N ASN A 221 -5.24 -19.75 -15.27
CA ASN A 221 -5.13 -20.86 -16.21
C ASN A 221 -3.64 -21.16 -16.47
N PRO A 222 -2.98 -21.90 -15.57
CA PRO A 222 -1.60 -22.29 -15.76
C PRO A 222 -1.37 -22.96 -17.13
N GLY A 223 -0.32 -22.56 -17.83
CA GLY A 223 0.02 -22.95 -19.20
C GLY A 223 -0.57 -22.07 -20.30
N SER A 224 -1.46 -21.13 -19.99
CA SER A 224 -1.96 -20.12 -20.93
C SER A 224 -1.16 -18.84 -20.82
N MET A 225 -0.78 -18.24 -21.95
CA MET A 225 -0.07 -16.96 -21.99
C MET A 225 -1.03 -15.82 -22.28
N MET A 226 -0.87 -14.72 -21.55
CA MET A 226 -1.54 -13.45 -21.78
C MET A 226 -0.52 -12.39 -22.22
N LEU A 227 -0.97 -11.44 -23.02
CA LEU A 227 -0.18 -10.29 -23.46
C LEU A 227 -0.90 -9.00 -23.05
N LEU A 228 -0.24 -8.19 -22.22
CA LEU A 228 -0.69 -6.84 -21.91
C LEU A 228 0.06 -5.84 -22.77
N THR A 229 -0.63 -5.26 -23.75
CA THR A 229 -0.10 -4.16 -24.57
C THR A 229 -0.51 -2.79 -24.00
N PRO A 230 0.16 -1.69 -24.39
CA PRO A 230 -0.30 -0.34 -24.11
C PRO A 230 -1.77 -0.10 -24.48
N GLU A 231 -2.20 -0.56 -25.65
CA GLU A 231 -3.58 -0.41 -26.12
C GLU A 231 -4.57 -1.16 -25.22
N GLU A 232 -4.23 -2.38 -24.79
CA GLU A 232 -5.10 -3.19 -23.93
C GLU A 232 -5.19 -2.63 -22.51
N SER A 233 -4.08 -2.12 -21.97
CA SER A 233 -4.06 -1.42 -20.68
C SER A 233 -4.97 -0.19 -20.71
N ILE A 234 -4.84 0.65 -21.74
CA ILE A 234 -5.67 1.85 -21.91
C ILE A 234 -7.13 1.49 -22.17
N ARG A 235 -7.42 0.46 -22.98
CA ARG A 235 -8.78 -0.05 -23.19
C ARG A 235 -9.43 -0.47 -21.86
N SER A 236 -8.70 -1.21 -21.03
CA SER A 236 -9.18 -1.63 -19.72
C SER A 236 -9.46 -0.44 -18.80
N GLN A 237 -8.58 0.56 -18.78
CA GLN A 237 -8.77 1.78 -17.99
C GLN A 237 -9.92 2.65 -18.52
N ASN A 238 -10.16 2.67 -19.83
CA ASN A 238 -11.34 3.31 -20.44
C ASN A 238 -12.65 2.65 -19.95
N SER A 239 -12.70 1.31 -19.87
CA SER A 239 -13.85 0.56 -19.31
C SER A 239 -14.00 0.72 -17.80
N ILE A 240 -12.88 0.80 -17.06
CA ILE A 240 -12.90 1.09 -15.62
C ILE A 240 -13.47 2.49 -15.37
N GLY A 241 -13.19 3.46 -16.24
CA GLY A 241 -13.73 4.81 -16.15
C GLY A 241 -13.11 5.65 -15.03
N SER A 242 -11.83 5.42 -14.72
CA SER A 242 -11.07 6.21 -13.74
C SER A 242 -10.85 7.66 -14.17
N ASP A 243 -10.75 8.58 -13.22
CA ASP A 243 -10.49 10.01 -13.46
C ASP A 243 -9.05 10.27 -13.90
N ILE A 244 -8.12 9.46 -13.40
CA ILE A 244 -6.71 9.44 -13.79
C ILE A 244 -6.36 8.01 -14.17
N MET A 245 -5.71 7.84 -15.31
CA MET A 245 -5.17 6.58 -15.80
C MET A 245 -3.66 6.67 -15.97
N MET A 246 -2.94 5.61 -15.66
CA MET A 246 -1.50 5.55 -15.83
C MET A 246 -1.15 4.89 -17.17
N GLN A 247 -0.12 5.39 -17.86
CA GLN A 247 0.46 4.70 -19.02
C GLN A 247 0.97 3.30 -18.64
N LEU A 248 0.96 2.37 -19.59
CA LEU A 248 1.79 1.17 -19.46
C LEU A 248 3.27 1.54 -19.68
N ASP A 249 4.14 1.07 -18.78
CA ASP A 249 5.57 1.32 -18.79
C ASP A 249 6.37 0.01 -18.67
N ASP A 250 7.62 0.04 -19.14
CA ASP A 250 8.54 -1.08 -18.98
C ASP A 250 9.25 -0.94 -17.62
N VAL A 251 8.72 -1.64 -16.62
CA VAL A 251 9.24 -1.55 -15.24
C VAL A 251 10.42 -2.49 -15.06
N VAL A 252 11.55 -1.91 -14.68
CA VAL A 252 12.74 -2.62 -14.20
C VAL A 252 12.93 -2.43 -12.71
N SER A 253 13.58 -3.40 -12.06
CA SER A 253 14.00 -3.27 -10.66
C SER A 253 14.85 -2.01 -10.49
N SER A 254 14.66 -1.25 -9.42
CA SER A 254 15.52 -0.11 -9.11
C SER A 254 16.97 -0.53 -8.86
N CYS A 255 17.18 -1.77 -8.45
CA CYS A 255 18.50 -2.38 -8.23
C CYS A 255 18.98 -3.23 -9.43
N GLU A 256 18.43 -3.03 -10.63
CA GLU A 256 18.89 -3.71 -11.85
C GLU A 256 20.37 -3.36 -12.11
N PRO A 257 21.30 -4.35 -12.07
CA PRO A 257 22.72 -4.07 -12.30
C PRO A 257 23.05 -3.73 -13.76
N ASP A 258 22.24 -4.20 -14.73
CA ASP A 258 22.50 -3.92 -16.15
C ASP A 258 21.88 -2.59 -16.58
N LYS A 259 22.72 -1.55 -16.68
CA LYS A 259 22.31 -0.23 -17.18
C LYS A 259 21.70 -0.30 -18.58
N ALA A 260 22.16 -1.17 -19.48
CA ALA A 260 21.61 -1.28 -20.83
C ALA A 260 20.15 -1.75 -20.80
N ARG A 261 19.80 -2.63 -19.86
CA ARG A 261 18.40 -3.03 -19.63
C ARG A 261 17.54 -1.87 -19.13
N VAL A 262 18.07 -1.03 -18.24
CA VAL A 262 17.37 0.17 -17.74
C VAL A 262 17.19 1.22 -18.84
N GLU A 263 18.20 1.41 -19.68
CA GLU A 263 18.16 2.31 -20.83
C GLU A 263 17.11 1.89 -21.85
N GLU A 264 17.07 0.60 -22.22
CA GLU A 264 16.03 0.07 -23.11
C GLU A 264 14.63 0.23 -22.49
N ALA A 265 14.47 -0.04 -21.19
CA ALA A 265 13.20 0.18 -20.49
C ALA A 265 12.74 1.65 -20.55
N THR A 266 13.70 2.57 -20.42
CA THR A 266 13.46 4.01 -20.45
C THR A 266 12.94 4.44 -21.82
N HIS A 267 13.62 4.02 -22.89
CA HIS A 267 13.19 4.34 -24.24
C HIS A 267 11.89 3.65 -24.66
N ARG A 268 11.71 2.38 -24.27
CA ARG A 268 10.47 1.64 -24.51
C ARG A 268 9.29 2.29 -23.81
N THR A 269 9.47 2.77 -22.59
CA THR A 269 8.45 3.52 -21.84
C THR A 269 8.00 4.76 -22.61
N THR A 270 8.92 5.52 -23.21
CA THR A 270 8.56 6.65 -24.09
C THR A 270 7.76 6.21 -25.32
N ARG A 271 8.17 5.12 -26.00
CA ARG A 271 7.42 4.61 -27.17
C ARG A 271 6.04 4.09 -26.79
N TRP A 272 5.91 3.46 -25.63
CA TRP A 272 4.64 2.98 -25.10
C TRP A 272 3.71 4.11 -24.65
N LEU A 273 4.25 5.25 -24.18
CA LEU A 273 3.43 6.45 -23.95
C LEU A 273 2.71 6.88 -25.24
N ASP A 274 3.42 6.95 -26.36
CA ASP A 274 2.82 7.39 -27.63
C ASP A 274 1.69 6.46 -28.07
N ARG A 275 1.85 5.16 -27.84
CA ARG A 275 0.79 4.15 -28.03
C ARG A 275 -0.38 4.35 -27.07
N CYS A 276 -0.10 4.64 -25.80
CA CYS A 276 -1.14 4.93 -24.81
C CYS A 276 -1.96 6.17 -25.17
N ILE A 277 -1.30 7.26 -25.57
CA ILE A 277 -1.95 8.51 -26.01
C ILE A 277 -2.89 8.21 -27.19
N LYS A 278 -2.42 7.44 -28.17
CA LYS A 278 -3.23 7.06 -29.34
C LYS A 278 -4.43 6.18 -28.98
N ALA A 279 -4.28 5.28 -28.02
CA ALA A 279 -5.34 4.36 -27.59
C ALA A 279 -6.37 5.01 -26.65
N HIS A 280 -6.07 6.20 -26.12
CA HIS A 280 -6.93 6.87 -25.14
C HIS A 280 -8.18 7.45 -25.81
N ALA A 281 -9.31 6.76 -25.64
CA ALA A 281 -10.57 7.08 -26.29
C ALA A 281 -11.37 8.20 -25.60
N ASN A 282 -11.00 8.59 -24.38
CA ASN A 282 -11.82 9.36 -23.46
C ASN A 282 -11.12 10.60 -22.84
N PRO A 283 -10.35 11.40 -23.60
CA PRO A 283 -9.53 12.49 -23.05
C PRO A 283 -10.35 13.65 -22.44
N ASP A 284 -11.63 13.73 -22.77
CA ASP A 284 -12.61 14.68 -22.23
C ASP A 284 -13.12 14.31 -20.83
N ARG A 285 -12.82 13.09 -20.35
CA ARG A 285 -13.32 12.58 -19.06
C ARG A 285 -12.31 11.77 -18.24
N GLN A 286 -11.15 11.42 -18.78
CA GLN A 286 -10.08 10.76 -18.02
C GLN A 286 -8.72 11.37 -18.37
N ASN A 287 -7.78 11.32 -17.44
CA ASN A 287 -6.48 11.98 -17.58
C ASN A 287 -5.33 10.98 -17.61
N LEU A 288 -4.59 10.92 -18.73
CA LEU A 288 -3.44 10.03 -18.88
C LEU A 288 -2.17 10.61 -18.27
N PHE A 289 -1.65 9.99 -17.22
CA PHE A 289 -0.37 10.36 -16.63
C PHE A 289 0.78 9.54 -17.24
N ALA A 290 1.85 10.25 -17.60
CA ALA A 290 3.10 9.64 -18.02
C ALA A 290 3.96 9.26 -16.80
N ILE A 291 4.81 8.24 -16.93
CA ILE A 291 5.66 7.72 -15.85
C ILE A 291 7.12 7.90 -16.25
N VAL A 292 7.84 8.72 -15.49
CA VAL A 292 9.29 8.88 -15.61
C VAL A 292 9.98 7.59 -15.16
N GLN A 293 10.81 7.02 -16.03
CA GLN A 293 11.66 5.85 -15.78
C GLN A 293 13.15 6.25 -15.88
N GLY A 294 14.07 5.29 -15.75
CA GLY A 294 15.52 5.52 -15.75
C GLY A 294 16.27 4.91 -14.56
N GLY A 295 15.58 4.15 -13.71
CA GLY A 295 16.18 3.53 -12.53
C GLY A 295 16.84 4.55 -11.62
N LEU A 296 18.08 4.27 -11.19
CA LEU A 296 18.90 5.16 -10.35
C LEU A 296 19.90 6.00 -11.17
N HIS A 297 19.81 5.96 -12.50
CA HIS A 297 20.74 6.62 -13.42
C HIS A 297 20.25 8.03 -13.76
N ALA A 298 20.96 9.05 -13.26
CA ALA A 298 20.57 10.45 -13.44
C ALA A 298 20.49 10.88 -14.91
N ASP A 299 21.36 10.35 -15.77
CA ASP A 299 21.35 10.61 -17.21
C ASP A 299 20.10 10.02 -17.89
N LEU A 300 19.73 8.77 -17.57
CA LEU A 300 18.52 8.15 -18.11
C LEU A 300 17.24 8.84 -17.59
N ARG A 301 17.21 9.26 -16.33
CA ARG A 301 16.12 10.07 -15.78
C ARG A 301 15.96 11.39 -16.53
N LYS A 302 17.06 12.05 -16.88
CA LYS A 302 17.04 13.29 -17.68
C LYS A 302 16.48 13.05 -19.09
N ILE A 303 16.89 11.95 -19.74
CA ILE A 303 16.35 11.55 -21.05
C ILE A 303 14.84 11.32 -20.95
N SER A 304 14.39 10.52 -19.97
CA SER A 304 12.97 10.25 -19.73
C SER A 304 12.18 11.54 -19.49
N LEU A 305 12.66 12.44 -18.62
CA LEU A 305 12.02 13.72 -18.36
C LEU A 305 11.87 14.55 -19.64
N ALA A 306 12.92 14.69 -20.44
CA ALA A 306 12.89 15.45 -21.68
C ALA A 306 11.89 14.85 -22.67
N ASP A 307 11.94 13.54 -22.88
CA ASP A 307 11.07 12.81 -23.81
C ASP A 307 9.58 12.95 -23.42
N LEU A 308 9.23 12.73 -22.15
CA LEU A 308 7.85 12.77 -21.69
C LEU A 308 7.30 14.20 -21.68
N LYS A 309 8.12 15.21 -21.36
CA LYS A 309 7.73 16.63 -21.45
C LYS A 309 7.49 17.07 -22.89
N ALA A 310 8.18 16.50 -23.87
CA ALA A 310 7.97 16.82 -25.28
C ALA A 310 6.56 16.46 -25.78
N ARG A 311 5.83 15.56 -25.10
CA ARG A 311 4.42 15.25 -25.39
C ARG A 311 3.45 16.31 -24.86
N GLY A 312 3.96 17.30 -24.13
CA GLY A 312 3.24 18.51 -23.74
C GLY A 312 1.90 18.23 -23.09
N ASP A 313 0.83 18.72 -23.71
CA ASP A 313 -0.51 18.71 -23.14
C ASP A 313 -1.25 17.37 -23.25
N SER A 314 -0.73 16.43 -24.02
CA SER A 314 -1.21 15.04 -24.04
C SER A 314 -0.97 14.30 -22.73
N CYS A 315 -0.14 14.86 -21.83
CA CYS A 315 0.11 14.33 -20.49
C CYS A 315 -0.32 15.37 -19.44
N PRO A 316 -1.56 15.32 -18.91
CA PRO A 316 -2.02 16.26 -17.89
C PRO A 316 -1.26 16.18 -16.55
N GLY A 317 -0.54 15.08 -16.29
CA GLY A 317 0.27 14.89 -15.10
C GLY A 317 1.39 13.88 -15.31
N TYR A 318 2.31 13.80 -14.33
CA TYR A 318 3.48 12.96 -14.40
C TYR A 318 3.71 12.20 -13.10
N ALA A 319 4.13 10.96 -13.22
CA ALA A 319 4.54 10.12 -12.12
C ALA A 319 6.05 9.84 -12.15
N ILE A 320 6.61 9.55 -10.97
CA ILE A 320 7.98 9.09 -10.77
C ILE A 320 7.89 7.60 -10.46
N GLY A 321 8.23 6.76 -11.45
CA GLY A 321 8.19 5.30 -11.35
C GLY A 321 9.56 4.67 -11.12
N GLY A 322 9.58 3.36 -10.88
CA GLY A 322 10.81 2.57 -10.73
C GLY A 322 11.59 2.90 -9.45
N LEU A 323 10.89 3.30 -8.38
CA LEU A 323 11.42 3.55 -7.04
C LEU A 323 10.68 2.70 -5.99
N SER A 324 11.15 2.71 -4.75
CA SER A 324 10.68 1.88 -3.63
C SER A 324 10.79 0.37 -3.91
N GLY A 325 11.74 -0.03 -4.76
CA GLY A 325 11.98 -1.40 -5.21
C GLY A 325 13.12 -2.13 -4.49
N GLY A 326 13.78 -1.46 -3.54
CA GLY A 326 14.89 -2.03 -2.75
C GLY A 326 16.17 -1.20 -2.79
N GLU A 327 16.17 -0.08 -3.50
CA GLU A 327 17.29 0.87 -3.55
C GLU A 327 17.56 1.49 -2.17
N SER A 328 18.74 2.08 -2.01
CA SER A 328 19.02 2.83 -0.78
C SER A 328 18.16 4.08 -0.69
N LYS A 329 17.81 4.50 0.53
CA LYS A 329 17.07 5.75 0.73
C LYS A 329 17.82 6.99 0.21
N HIS A 330 19.15 6.95 0.19
CA HIS A 330 19.97 8.01 -0.39
C HIS A 330 19.77 8.13 -1.91
N GLU A 331 19.67 7.01 -2.62
CA GLU A 331 19.39 7.01 -4.05
C GLU A 331 17.93 7.40 -4.33
N PHE A 332 16.99 6.85 -3.56
CA PHE A 332 15.57 7.20 -3.63
C PHE A 332 15.34 8.71 -3.61
N TRP A 333 15.81 9.40 -2.56
CA TRP A 333 15.51 10.83 -2.43
C TRP A 333 16.22 11.67 -3.49
N ARG A 334 17.41 11.25 -3.96
CA ARG A 334 18.15 11.94 -5.03
C ARG A 334 17.40 11.87 -6.36
N VAL A 335 16.84 10.72 -6.71
CA VAL A 335 16.00 10.58 -7.90
C VAL A 335 14.74 11.42 -7.79
N VAL A 336 14.07 11.40 -6.63
CA VAL A 336 12.89 12.26 -6.38
C VAL A 336 13.26 13.73 -6.52
N ALA A 337 14.36 14.17 -5.89
CA ALA A 337 14.84 15.54 -5.96
C ALA A 337 15.16 15.95 -7.40
N GLN A 338 15.85 15.10 -8.17
CA GLN A 338 16.13 15.36 -9.58
C GLN A 338 14.85 15.52 -10.41
N CYS A 339 13.88 14.62 -10.24
CA CYS A 339 12.64 14.66 -11.02
C CYS A 339 11.77 15.88 -10.68
N THR A 340 11.89 16.43 -9.48
CA THR A 340 11.06 17.53 -8.98
C THR A 340 11.74 18.89 -9.06
N ASP A 341 13.01 18.95 -9.46
CA ASP A 341 13.80 20.18 -9.52
C ASP A 341 13.43 21.06 -10.72
N GLU A 342 12.61 22.08 -10.48
CA GLU A 342 12.17 23.02 -11.53
C GLU A 342 13.32 23.82 -12.15
N GLU A 343 14.39 24.08 -11.41
CA GLU A 343 15.54 24.86 -11.88
C GLU A 343 16.47 24.00 -12.75
N ALA A 344 16.48 22.68 -12.52
CA ALA A 344 17.29 21.72 -13.26
C ALA A 344 16.52 20.93 -14.33
N ASP A 345 15.48 21.56 -14.90
CA ASP A 345 14.65 20.99 -15.97
C ASP A 345 13.91 19.69 -15.56
N GLY A 346 13.46 19.62 -14.31
CA GLY A 346 12.60 18.55 -13.79
C GLY A 346 11.17 18.62 -14.34
N LEU A 347 10.23 18.04 -13.59
CA LEU A 347 8.81 17.96 -13.96
C LEU A 347 8.12 19.34 -13.96
N PRO A 348 7.21 19.62 -14.91
CA PRO A 348 6.56 20.92 -15.04
C PRO A 348 5.88 21.38 -13.74
N ARG A 349 6.08 22.66 -13.39
CA ARG A 349 5.56 23.29 -12.15
C ARG A 349 4.03 23.20 -12.02
N LEU A 350 3.31 23.49 -13.10
CA LEU A 350 1.85 23.60 -13.13
C LEU A 350 1.16 22.27 -13.52
N LYS A 351 1.78 21.15 -13.18
CA LYS A 351 1.22 19.80 -13.35
C LYS A 351 1.47 18.97 -12.09
N PRO A 352 0.57 18.02 -11.78
CA PRO A 352 0.73 17.17 -10.63
C PRO A 352 1.94 16.23 -10.77
N ARG A 353 2.63 15.99 -9.65
CA ARG A 353 3.77 15.09 -9.52
C ARG A 353 3.41 13.94 -8.59
N TYR A 354 3.34 12.72 -9.13
CA TYR A 354 2.91 11.53 -8.41
C TYR A 354 4.09 10.59 -8.14
N CYS A 355 4.46 10.37 -6.87
CA CYS A 355 5.48 9.38 -6.52
C CYS A 355 4.83 8.05 -6.16
N MET A 356 5.04 7.05 -7.01
CA MET A 356 4.30 5.78 -6.96
C MET A 356 4.84 4.86 -5.86
N GLY A 357 3.95 4.21 -5.11
CA GLY A 357 4.29 3.15 -4.15
C GLY A 357 4.90 3.62 -2.81
N VAL A 358 4.97 4.94 -2.58
CA VAL A 358 5.54 5.54 -1.36
C VAL A 358 4.47 5.69 -0.27
N GLY A 359 4.66 5.00 0.85
CA GLY A 359 3.65 4.92 1.92
C GLY A 359 4.12 5.16 3.34
N TYR A 360 5.43 5.18 3.58
CA TYR A 360 5.96 5.41 4.92
C TYR A 360 5.97 6.91 5.18
N MET A 361 5.51 7.31 6.36
CA MET A 361 5.26 8.72 6.68
C MET A 361 6.51 9.60 6.51
N LEU A 362 7.70 9.11 6.84
CA LEU A 362 8.95 9.85 6.62
C LEU A 362 9.24 10.06 5.14
N ASP A 363 9.09 9.01 4.33
CA ASP A 363 9.31 9.09 2.88
C ASP A 363 8.37 10.10 2.25
N ILE A 364 7.12 10.12 2.70
CA ILE A 364 6.12 11.07 2.20
C ILE A 364 6.48 12.50 2.62
N VAL A 365 6.77 12.75 3.90
CA VAL A 365 7.14 14.10 4.38
C VAL A 365 8.36 14.63 3.62
N VAL A 366 9.39 13.80 3.43
CA VAL A 366 10.58 14.18 2.65
C VAL A 366 10.21 14.42 1.18
N SER A 367 9.41 13.56 0.56
CA SER A 367 9.02 13.71 -0.84
C SER A 367 8.16 14.96 -1.08
N VAL A 368 7.28 15.32 -0.14
CA VAL A 368 6.53 16.59 -0.18
C VAL A 368 7.50 17.76 -0.07
N ALA A 369 8.48 17.71 0.84
CA ALA A 369 9.52 18.73 0.95
C ALA A 369 10.38 18.87 -0.32
N LEU A 370 10.49 17.80 -1.12
CA LEU A 370 11.13 17.81 -2.43
C LEU A 370 10.20 18.26 -3.57
N GLY A 371 8.88 18.29 -3.34
CA GLY A 371 7.89 18.85 -4.26
C GLY A 371 6.96 17.85 -4.93
N VAL A 372 6.79 16.65 -4.39
CA VAL A 372 5.78 15.67 -4.81
C VAL A 372 4.39 16.03 -4.28
N ASP A 373 3.34 15.82 -5.09
CA ASP A 373 1.94 16.12 -4.75
C ASP A 373 1.13 14.88 -4.36
N MET A 374 1.39 13.73 -4.97
CA MET A 374 0.51 12.56 -4.88
C MET A 374 1.30 11.33 -4.47
N PHE A 375 0.67 10.47 -3.67
CA PHE A 375 1.24 9.24 -3.14
C PHE A 375 0.20 8.13 -3.12
N ASP A 376 0.63 6.89 -3.23
CA ASP A 376 -0.19 5.72 -2.94
C ASP A 376 0.65 4.67 -2.23
N CYS A 377 0.02 3.88 -1.37
CA CYS A 377 0.66 2.67 -0.87
C CYS A 377 -0.35 1.75 -0.18
N VAL A 378 -0.08 0.45 -0.22
CA VAL A 378 -0.81 -0.54 0.60
C VAL A 378 -0.39 -0.52 2.08
N TYR A 379 0.71 0.18 2.42
CA TYR A 379 1.34 0.16 3.74
C TYR A 379 0.37 0.41 4.90
N PRO A 380 -0.47 1.46 4.92
CA PRO A 380 -1.37 1.71 6.06
C PRO A 380 -2.33 0.55 6.34
N CYS A 381 -2.97 0.03 5.28
CA CYS A 381 -3.94 -1.06 5.38
C CYS A 381 -3.24 -2.42 5.66
N ARG A 382 -2.05 -2.65 5.11
CA ARG A 382 -1.30 -3.88 5.35
C ARG A 382 -0.78 -3.95 6.77
N THR A 383 -0.16 -2.88 7.25
CA THR A 383 0.39 -2.76 8.60
C THR A 383 -0.70 -2.84 9.67
N ALA A 384 -1.91 -2.32 9.38
CA ALA A 384 -3.10 -2.52 10.21
C ALA A 384 -3.44 -4.01 10.41
N ARG A 385 -3.42 -4.81 9.34
CA ARG A 385 -3.69 -6.26 9.42
C ARG A 385 -2.65 -7.02 10.24
N PHE A 386 -1.44 -6.48 10.37
CA PHE A 386 -0.39 -7.00 11.25
C PHE A 386 -0.44 -6.41 12.67
N GLY A 387 -1.55 -5.77 13.07
CA GLY A 387 -1.77 -5.29 14.43
C GLY A 387 -0.97 -4.04 14.78
N THR A 388 -0.60 -3.24 13.78
CA THR A 388 0.20 -2.02 13.98
C THR A 388 -0.59 -0.78 13.56
N ALA A 389 -0.71 0.16 14.50
CA ALA A 389 -1.33 1.46 14.28
C ALA A 389 -0.27 2.52 13.96
N LEU A 390 -0.60 3.48 13.09
CA LEU A 390 0.22 4.65 12.79
C LEU A 390 -0.16 5.82 13.72
N THR A 391 0.83 6.52 14.26
CA THR A 391 0.63 7.65 15.17
C THR A 391 1.65 8.75 14.88
N TRP A 392 1.44 9.96 15.40
CA TRP A 392 2.45 11.04 15.30
C TRP A 392 3.79 10.70 15.96
N LYS A 393 3.80 9.71 16.87
CA LYS A 393 4.99 9.20 17.55
C LYS A 393 5.58 7.95 16.88
N GLY A 394 5.12 7.61 15.68
CA GLY A 394 5.56 6.43 14.94
C GLY A 394 4.59 5.25 15.03
N GLN A 395 5.13 4.04 14.93
CA GLN A 395 4.34 2.81 14.86
C GLN A 395 4.02 2.27 16.26
N LEU A 396 2.72 2.10 16.55
CA LEU A 396 2.25 1.42 17.76
C LEU A 396 1.87 -0.03 17.42
N ARG A 397 2.76 -0.97 17.77
CA ARG A 397 2.52 -2.42 17.62
C ARG A 397 1.68 -2.93 18.79
N LEU A 398 0.35 -2.82 18.69
CA LEU A 398 -0.58 -3.07 19.80
C LEU A 398 -0.41 -4.45 20.44
N ALA A 399 -0.20 -5.51 19.65
CA ALA A 399 0.02 -6.87 20.17
C ALA A 399 1.32 -7.05 20.98
N LYS A 400 2.31 -6.17 20.77
CA LYS A 400 3.64 -6.24 21.41
C LYS A 400 3.86 -5.13 22.44
N CYS A 401 2.93 -4.19 22.55
CA CYS A 401 3.03 -3.08 23.48
C CYS A 401 2.48 -3.52 24.84
N SER A 402 3.37 -3.74 25.82
CA SER A 402 2.99 -4.16 27.17
C SER A 402 2.05 -3.15 27.84
N ASP A 403 2.24 -1.86 27.60
CA ASP A 403 1.37 -0.82 28.12
C ASP A 403 -0.02 -0.87 27.50
N ALA A 404 -0.12 -1.07 26.18
CA ALA A 404 -1.40 -1.25 25.50
C ALA A 404 -2.15 -2.50 25.99
N ALA A 405 -1.43 -3.57 26.35
CA ALA A 405 -2.02 -4.83 26.80
C ALA A 405 -2.54 -4.82 28.26
N LYS A 406 -2.32 -3.73 29.01
CA LYS A 406 -2.81 -3.61 30.39
C LYS A 406 -4.34 -3.51 30.42
N PRO A 407 -5.06 -4.28 31.26
CA PRO A 407 -6.52 -4.25 31.36
C PRO A 407 -7.09 -2.86 31.67
N GLU A 408 -6.38 -2.05 32.45
CA GLU A 408 -6.75 -0.71 32.86
C GLU A 408 -6.48 0.38 31.80
N ASN A 409 -5.80 0.04 30.70
CA ASN A 409 -5.47 1.01 29.65
C ASN A 409 -6.67 1.30 28.75
N ASN A 410 -7.50 2.25 29.21
CA ASN A 410 -8.69 2.72 28.51
C ASN A 410 -8.41 3.84 27.51
N LEU A 411 -7.14 4.18 27.25
CA LEU A 411 -6.76 5.24 26.31
C LEU A 411 -7.02 4.79 24.86
N PRO A 412 -7.38 5.71 23.95
CA PRO A 412 -7.48 5.42 22.52
C PRO A 412 -6.09 5.20 21.91
N ILE A 413 -6.03 4.82 20.63
CA ILE A 413 -4.74 4.77 19.91
C ILE A 413 -4.06 6.15 19.98
N GLU A 414 -4.80 7.22 19.74
CA GLU A 414 -4.33 8.60 19.84
C GLU A 414 -5.50 9.52 20.25
N GLU A 415 -5.28 10.40 21.24
CA GLU A 415 -6.35 11.20 21.86
C GLU A 415 -6.97 12.22 20.91
N ASP A 416 -6.14 12.87 20.07
CA ASP A 416 -6.60 13.86 19.08
C ASP A 416 -7.07 13.25 17.76
N CYS A 417 -7.23 11.92 17.69
CA CYS A 417 -7.71 11.24 16.50
C CYS A 417 -9.23 11.13 16.52
N ASP A 418 -9.87 11.71 15.51
CA ASP A 418 -11.31 11.79 15.37
C ASP A 418 -11.96 10.59 14.67
N CYS A 419 -11.18 9.53 14.38
CA CYS A 419 -11.67 8.32 13.72
C CYS A 419 -12.61 7.51 14.64
N TYR A 420 -13.48 6.70 14.04
CA TYR A 420 -14.39 5.81 14.77
C TYR A 420 -13.65 4.93 15.80
N THR A 421 -12.48 4.41 15.43
CA THR A 421 -11.69 3.55 16.29
C THR A 421 -11.22 4.24 17.56
N CYS A 422 -10.64 5.43 17.46
CA CYS A 422 -10.16 6.20 18.61
C CYS A 422 -11.30 6.75 19.47
N LYS A 423 -12.45 7.07 18.88
CA LYS A 423 -13.63 7.52 19.63
C LYS A 423 -14.33 6.42 20.43
N THR A 424 -14.10 5.15 20.09
CA THR A 424 -14.93 4.04 20.59
C THR A 424 -14.15 2.97 21.36
N TYR A 425 -12.91 2.68 20.96
CA TYR A 425 -12.17 1.52 21.45
C TYR A 425 -10.87 1.92 22.15
N SER A 426 -10.59 1.25 23.26
CA SER A 426 -9.33 1.40 23.99
C SER A 426 -8.20 0.57 23.38
N ARG A 427 -6.96 0.97 23.67
CA ARG A 427 -5.75 0.20 23.36
C ARG A 427 -5.80 -1.22 23.94
N SER A 428 -6.32 -1.37 25.16
CA SER A 428 -6.46 -2.68 25.81
C SER A 428 -7.36 -3.63 25.03
N PHE A 429 -8.56 -3.15 24.66
CA PHE A 429 -9.46 -3.92 23.81
C PHE A 429 -8.80 -4.28 22.48
N LEU A 430 -8.23 -3.30 21.78
CA LEU A 430 -7.60 -3.52 20.49
C LEU A 430 -6.44 -4.52 20.58
N ALA A 431 -5.56 -4.41 21.58
CA ALA A 431 -4.44 -5.32 21.81
C ALA A 431 -4.89 -6.78 22.03
N SER A 432 -6.10 -6.99 22.54
CA SER A 432 -6.68 -8.33 22.74
C SER A 432 -7.18 -8.99 21.44
N ILE A 433 -7.62 -8.20 20.46
CA ILE A 433 -8.24 -8.70 19.22
C ILE A 433 -7.35 -8.57 17.99
N VAL A 434 -6.36 -7.67 17.97
CA VAL A 434 -5.47 -7.52 16.82
C VAL A 434 -4.60 -8.77 16.62
N ALA A 435 -4.06 -8.93 15.41
CA ALA A 435 -3.30 -10.10 15.03
C ALA A 435 -2.19 -10.45 16.03
N LYS A 436 -2.21 -11.69 16.55
CA LYS A 436 -1.08 -12.33 17.22
C LYS A 436 -0.58 -13.45 16.30
N ASN A 437 0.70 -13.41 15.91
CA ASN A 437 1.30 -14.39 15.00
C ASN A 437 0.51 -14.56 13.69
N GLU A 438 0.19 -13.46 13.01
CA GLU A 438 -0.42 -13.41 11.67
C GLU A 438 -1.87 -13.92 11.55
N LYS A 439 -2.47 -14.41 12.65
CA LYS A 439 -3.90 -14.71 12.72
C LYS A 439 -4.67 -13.44 13.11
N ALA A 440 -5.00 -12.63 12.10
CA ALA A 440 -5.75 -11.40 12.31
C ALA A 440 -7.23 -11.69 12.59
N ASN A 441 -7.76 -11.15 13.69
CA ASN A 441 -9.21 -10.98 13.82
C ASN A 441 -9.65 -9.93 12.77
N PRO A 442 -10.61 -10.24 11.88
CA PRO A 442 -11.07 -9.30 10.87
C PRO A 442 -11.56 -7.96 11.43
N ALA A 443 -12.20 -7.96 12.62
CA ALA A 443 -12.63 -6.73 13.27
C ALA A 443 -11.44 -5.89 13.73
N GLY A 444 -10.42 -6.51 14.34
CA GLY A 444 -9.20 -5.80 14.75
C GLY A 444 -8.45 -5.20 13.56
N ALA A 445 -8.36 -5.95 12.45
CA ALA A 445 -7.78 -5.48 11.19
C ALA A 445 -8.56 -4.28 10.60
N THR A 446 -9.90 -4.34 10.64
CA THR A 446 -10.78 -3.29 10.11
C THR A 446 -10.64 -2.01 10.92
N LEU A 447 -10.71 -2.10 12.26
CA LEU A 447 -10.54 -0.96 13.16
C LEU A 447 -9.17 -0.29 12.98
N LEU A 448 -8.09 -1.06 12.87
CA LEU A 448 -6.79 -0.46 12.60
C LEU A 448 -6.67 0.13 11.20
N THR A 449 -7.40 -0.41 10.20
CA THR A 449 -7.41 0.15 8.85
C THR A 449 -8.12 1.51 8.83
N ILE A 450 -9.25 1.64 9.53
CA ILE A 450 -9.94 2.93 9.74
C ILE A 450 -8.96 3.95 10.33
N HIS A 451 -8.30 3.58 11.44
CA HIS A 451 -7.34 4.46 12.11
C HIS A 451 -6.18 4.86 11.20
N ASN A 452 -5.54 3.89 10.55
CA ASN A 452 -4.35 4.15 9.74
C ASN A 452 -4.65 5.00 8.51
N ILE A 453 -5.78 4.79 7.82
CA ILE A 453 -6.19 5.66 6.71
C ILE A 453 -6.48 7.07 7.23
N ARG A 454 -7.20 7.21 8.36
CA ARG A 454 -7.48 8.53 8.93
C ARG A 454 -6.19 9.27 9.34
N PHE A 455 -5.21 8.55 9.89
CA PHE A 455 -3.89 9.10 10.18
C PHE A 455 -3.23 9.65 8.91
N MET A 456 -3.22 8.89 7.80
CA MET A 456 -2.67 9.39 6.53
C MET A 456 -3.39 10.65 6.05
N MET A 457 -4.73 10.72 6.19
CA MET A 457 -5.49 11.91 5.80
C MET A 457 -5.13 13.12 6.66
N ARG A 458 -5.04 12.96 7.98
CA ARG A 458 -4.62 14.02 8.91
C ARG A 458 -3.19 14.49 8.63
N LEU A 459 -2.28 13.57 8.29
CA LEU A 459 -0.90 13.89 7.89
C LEU A 459 -0.90 14.79 6.65
N MET A 460 -1.60 14.41 5.58
CA MET A 460 -1.71 15.21 4.36
C MET A 460 -2.32 16.59 4.61
N THR A 461 -3.42 16.66 5.36
CA THR A 461 -4.07 17.93 5.72
C THR A 461 -3.13 18.84 6.48
N SER A 462 -2.42 18.33 7.49
CA SER A 462 -1.50 19.14 8.30
C SER A 462 -0.33 19.71 7.50
N MET A 463 0.21 18.93 6.55
CA MET A 463 1.26 19.40 5.64
C MET A 463 0.73 20.49 4.72
N ARG A 464 -0.46 20.28 4.16
CA ARG A 464 -1.12 21.26 3.29
C ARG A 464 -1.36 22.59 4.00
N GLU A 465 -1.91 22.56 5.21
CA GLU A 465 -2.13 23.75 6.04
C GLU A 465 -0.82 24.48 6.32
N ALA A 466 0.24 23.76 6.67
CA ALA A 466 1.55 24.35 6.91
C ALA A 466 2.14 25.00 5.64
N ILE A 467 1.92 24.43 4.45
CA ILE A 467 2.34 25.03 3.17
C ILE A 467 1.53 26.29 2.85
N LEU A 468 0.20 26.26 3.03
CA LEU A 468 -0.67 27.42 2.82
C LEU A 468 -0.30 28.59 3.74
N GLU A 469 0.14 28.28 4.96
CA GLU A 469 0.56 29.25 5.97
C GLU A 469 2.05 29.61 5.89
N SER A 470 2.79 29.12 4.88
CA SER A 470 4.23 29.38 4.69
C SER A 470 5.09 29.04 5.92
N ARG A 471 4.73 27.95 6.63
CA ARG A 471 5.43 27.44 7.82
C ARG A 471 5.78 25.96 7.71
N PHE A 472 5.84 25.42 6.49
CA PHE A 472 6.06 24.00 6.26
C PHE A 472 7.44 23.54 6.75
N LYS A 473 8.48 24.37 6.59
CA LYS A 473 9.82 24.07 7.11
C LYS A 473 9.84 23.85 8.62
N ALA A 474 9.19 24.75 9.38
CA ALA A 474 9.05 24.63 10.82
C ALA A 474 8.22 23.40 11.19
N TRP A 475 7.12 23.17 10.48
CA TRP A 475 6.28 21.98 10.67
C TRP A 475 7.06 20.67 10.49
N VAL A 476 7.97 20.59 9.50
CA VAL A 476 8.82 19.40 9.30
C VAL A 476 9.76 19.18 10.49
N VAL A 477 10.35 20.25 11.03
CA VAL A 477 11.21 20.15 12.22
C VAL A 477 10.40 19.64 13.42
N ASP A 478 9.23 20.22 13.67
CA ASP A 478 8.34 19.82 14.77
C ASP A 478 7.87 18.36 14.61
N PHE A 479 7.51 17.96 13.39
CA PHE A 479 7.14 16.59 13.07
C PHE A 479 8.26 15.61 13.40
N LEU A 480 9.50 15.91 13.00
CA LEU A 480 10.65 15.06 13.29
C LEU A 480 10.98 15.04 14.77
N GLN A 481 10.85 16.15 15.50
CA GLN A 481 11.08 16.19 16.94
C GLN A 481 10.04 15.38 17.72
N ASN A 482 8.79 15.36 17.25
CA ASN A 482 7.75 14.52 17.82
C ASN A 482 7.99 13.02 17.55
N LEU A 483 8.51 12.68 16.37
CA LEU A 483 8.83 11.31 15.99
C LEU A 483 10.12 10.78 16.64
N TYR A 484 11.12 11.66 16.81
CA TYR A 484 12.43 11.37 17.40
C TYR A 484 12.68 12.29 18.61
N PRO A 485 11.89 12.16 19.69
CA PRO A 485 12.01 13.07 20.82
C PRO A 485 13.34 12.87 21.53
N ALA A 486 13.91 13.94 22.06
CA ALA A 486 15.19 13.92 22.77
C ALA A 486 15.20 12.98 24.01
N THR A 487 14.02 12.65 24.53
CA THR A 487 13.81 11.70 25.61
C THR A 487 13.99 10.24 25.17
N ASN A 488 13.92 9.94 23.87
CA ASN A 488 14.10 8.60 23.34
C ASN A 488 15.58 8.22 23.31
N LYS A 489 16.04 7.62 24.40
CA LYS A 489 17.44 7.23 24.61
C LYS A 489 17.65 5.74 24.37
N CYS A 490 18.65 5.38 23.58
CA CYS A 490 19.06 4.00 23.38
C CYS A 490 19.79 3.47 24.62
N LYS A 491 19.12 2.62 25.41
CA LYS A 491 19.69 1.99 26.62
C LYS A 491 20.94 1.16 26.31
N LYS A 492 20.99 0.51 25.13
CA LYS A 492 22.12 -0.34 24.71
C LYS A 492 23.36 0.46 24.29
N SER A 493 23.23 1.76 24.10
CA SER A 493 24.31 2.62 23.59
C SER A 493 24.63 3.76 24.57
N GLY A 494 24.64 3.44 25.86
CA GLY A 494 25.01 4.40 26.91
C GLY A 494 24.02 5.57 27.09
N GLY A 495 22.77 5.41 26.66
CA GLY A 495 21.75 6.45 26.80
C GLY A 495 21.84 7.58 25.77
N LYS A 496 22.56 7.38 24.65
CA LYS A 496 22.55 8.30 23.50
C LYS A 496 21.14 8.46 22.92
N THR A 497 20.82 9.67 22.49
CA THR A 497 19.53 10.02 21.88
C THR A 497 19.41 9.41 20.49
N ILE A 498 18.22 8.88 20.16
CA ILE A 498 17.90 8.42 18.81
C ILE A 498 17.50 9.64 17.98
N ILE A 499 18.14 9.82 16.83
CA ILE A 499 17.90 10.93 15.90
C ILE A 499 17.32 10.40 14.58
N PRO A 500 16.79 11.26 13.70
CA PRO A 500 16.29 10.82 12.39
C PRO A 500 17.39 10.10 11.57
N PRO A 501 17.01 9.26 10.59
CA PRO A 501 17.96 8.62 9.69
C PRO A 501 18.82 9.65 8.93
N THR A 502 20.06 9.30 8.61
CA THR A 502 21.01 10.20 7.91
C THR A 502 20.51 10.65 6.54
N TRP A 503 19.82 9.79 5.80
CA TRP A 503 19.24 10.15 4.52
C TRP A 503 18.18 11.25 4.63
N VAL A 504 17.43 11.30 5.75
CA VAL A 504 16.43 12.35 6.01
C VAL A 504 17.14 13.69 6.19
N LYS A 505 18.24 13.71 6.95
CA LYS A 505 19.09 14.91 7.11
C LYS A 505 19.53 15.44 5.75
N GLU A 506 20.13 14.59 4.93
CA GLU A 506 20.65 14.97 3.61
C GLU A 506 19.53 15.45 2.70
N ALA A 507 18.44 14.71 2.59
CA ALA A 507 17.32 15.05 1.72
C ALA A 507 16.69 16.39 2.08
N LEU A 508 16.47 16.66 3.37
CA LEU A 508 15.80 17.89 3.82
C LEU A 508 16.73 19.10 3.79
N ILE A 509 17.99 18.97 4.20
CA ILE A 509 18.93 20.10 4.19
C ILE A 509 19.45 20.37 2.79
N GLN A 510 19.95 19.34 2.10
CA GLN A 510 20.60 19.51 0.79
C GLN A 510 19.57 19.63 -0.33
N GLY A 511 18.54 18.77 -0.32
CA GLY A 511 17.51 18.73 -1.36
C GLY A 511 16.41 19.78 -1.16
N ALA A 512 15.82 19.85 0.03
CA ALA A 512 14.68 20.75 0.32
C ALA A 512 15.06 22.11 0.93
N LYS A 513 16.33 22.34 1.26
CA LYS A 513 16.84 23.59 1.88
C LYS A 513 16.12 23.97 3.19
N ILE A 514 15.90 22.97 4.06
CA ILE A 514 15.41 23.13 5.44
C ILE A 514 16.61 23.14 6.38
N THR A 515 17.34 24.26 6.40
CA THR A 515 18.60 24.40 7.16
C THR A 515 18.39 24.45 8.68
N GLU A 516 17.18 24.80 9.13
CA GLU A 516 16.78 24.84 10.54
C GLU A 516 16.94 23.47 11.21
N LEU A 517 16.86 22.39 10.43
CA LEU A 517 17.04 21.01 10.87
C LEU A 517 18.45 20.72 11.42
N GLU A 518 19.48 21.47 11.00
CA GLU A 518 20.85 21.29 11.48
C GLU A 518 20.96 21.49 12.99
N LYS A 519 20.19 22.43 13.54
CA LYS A 519 20.21 22.77 14.96
C LYS A 519 19.18 21.99 15.78
N ALA A 520 18.26 21.29 15.13
CA ALA A 520 17.16 20.59 15.78
C ALA A 520 17.57 19.26 16.43
N PHE A 521 18.68 18.66 15.99
CA PHE A 521 19.18 17.37 16.47
C PHE A 521 20.69 17.39 16.66
N ASP A 522 21.18 16.63 17.64
CA ASP A 522 22.61 16.38 17.83
C ASP A 522 23.08 15.32 16.82
N TRP A 523 23.35 15.77 15.59
CA TRP A 523 23.76 14.90 14.49
C TRP A 523 25.13 14.26 14.66
N GLU A 524 25.98 14.80 15.55
CA GLU A 524 27.34 14.31 15.79
C GLU A 524 27.35 13.16 16.81
N ASN A 525 26.58 13.30 17.89
CA ASN A 525 26.61 12.32 18.99
C ASN A 525 25.39 11.40 19.03
N GLY A 526 24.29 11.77 18.36
CA GLY A 526 23.07 10.98 18.28
C GLY A 526 23.24 9.69 17.47
N ILE A 527 22.32 8.75 17.67
CA ILE A 527 22.29 7.48 16.93
C ILE A 527 21.19 7.56 15.87
N PRO A 528 21.54 7.56 14.57
CA PRO A 528 20.54 7.54 13.52
C PRO A 528 19.61 6.34 13.65
N SER A 529 18.31 6.61 13.58
CA SER A 529 17.32 5.54 13.51
C SER A 529 17.54 4.71 12.25
N THR A 530 17.45 3.39 12.41
CA THR A 530 17.44 2.42 11.31
C THR A 530 16.03 1.91 11.03
N GLU A 531 15.01 2.48 11.68
CA GLU A 531 13.62 2.17 11.35
C GLU A 531 13.32 2.67 9.94
N ASP A 532 13.07 1.72 9.06
CA ASP A 532 12.62 1.95 7.70
C ASP A 532 11.28 1.25 7.47
N MET A 533 10.65 1.53 6.33
CA MET A 533 9.54 0.75 5.85
C MET A 533 9.95 -0.75 5.84
N PRO A 534 9.17 -1.65 6.47
CA PRO A 534 9.37 -3.07 6.30
C PRO A 534 9.33 -3.39 4.80
N LYS A 535 10.24 -4.24 4.29
CA LYS A 535 10.26 -4.64 2.87
C LYS A 535 8.83 -5.06 2.44
N GLN A 536 8.35 -4.41 1.37
CA GLN A 536 7.01 -4.66 0.81
C GLN A 536 6.90 -6.11 0.32
#